data_AF-A0A399HVJ5-F1
#
_entry.id   AF-A0A399HVJ5-F1
#
_cell.length_a   1.000
_cell.length_b   1.000
_cell.length_c   1.000
_cell.angle_alpha   90.00
_cell.angle_beta   90.00
_cell.angle_gamma   90.00
#
_symmetry.space_group_name_H-M   'P 1'
#
loop_
_entity.id
_entity.type
_entity.pdbx_description
1 polymer ?
#
loop_
_entity_poly.entity_id
_entity_poly.type
_entity_poly.pdbx_seq_one_letter_code
_entity_poly.pdbx_strand_id
1 'polypeptide(L)'
;MARYTEQDVQNALADLESGVASATAATRHGDPRNTLRGRSNGAQPHQHAHNDEQRLTTIQEEHLKKWILQQEALGYAPTHAQVRTIAIAVLKRQGDCKNLGKKWTSHFVQRHPAIKSKLGRRTSWERVNEATPENIRHFFNLYETVS
;
A
#
# COMPACT_ATOMS: atom_id res chain seq x y z
N MET A 1 -22.60 -0.94 -5.80
CA MET A 1 -21.48 -1.64 -5.13
C MET A 1 -21.22 -2.93 -5.88
N ALA A 2 -19.97 -3.24 -6.22
CA ALA A 2 -19.62 -4.53 -6.82
C ALA A 2 -19.94 -5.66 -5.82
N ARG A 3 -20.62 -6.71 -6.28
CA ARG A 3 -21.05 -7.86 -5.46
C ARG A 3 -19.98 -8.93 -5.27
N TYR A 4 -18.78 -8.73 -5.82
CA TYR A 4 -17.70 -9.71 -5.86
C TYR A 4 -16.39 -9.06 -5.35
N THR A 5 -15.51 -9.89 -4.79
CA THR A 5 -14.22 -9.49 -4.22
C THR A 5 -13.06 -9.84 -5.14
N GLU A 6 -11.87 -9.30 -4.88
CA GLU A 6 -10.67 -9.72 -5.62
C GLU A 6 -10.36 -11.20 -5.40
N GLN A 7 -10.68 -11.74 -4.21
CA GLN A 7 -10.48 -13.15 -3.92
C GLN A 7 -11.36 -14.04 -4.79
N ASP A 8 -12.61 -13.64 -5.04
CA ASP A 8 -13.53 -14.36 -5.91
C ASP A 8 -12.97 -14.45 -7.34
N VAL A 9 -12.45 -13.32 -7.84
CA VAL A 9 -11.77 -13.26 -9.15
C VAL A 9 -10.53 -14.14 -9.21
N GLN A 10 -9.71 -14.18 -8.16
CA GLN A 10 -8.53 -15.06 -8.10
C GLN A 10 -8.92 -16.54 -8.07
N ASN A 11 -9.97 -16.90 -7.33
CA ASN A 11 -10.49 -18.27 -7.31
C ASN A 11 -11.05 -18.67 -8.69
N ALA A 12 -11.72 -17.74 -9.39
CA ALA A 12 -12.22 -17.97 -10.74
C ALA A 12 -11.10 -18.11 -11.79
N LEU A 13 -9.95 -17.43 -11.61
CA LEU A 13 -8.76 -17.63 -12.42
C LEU A 13 -8.12 -19.00 -12.17
N ALA A 14 -8.05 -19.45 -10.92
CA ALA A 14 -7.56 -20.79 -10.60
C ALA A 14 -8.44 -21.89 -11.23
N ASP A 15 -9.76 -21.70 -11.24
CA ASP A 15 -10.70 -22.59 -11.94
C ASP A 15 -10.41 -22.64 -13.45
N LEU A 16 -10.11 -21.50 -14.09
CA LEU A 16 -9.72 -21.44 -15.50
C LEU A 16 -8.43 -22.22 -15.77
N GLU A 17 -7.42 -22.08 -14.92
CA GLU A 17 -6.16 -22.83 -15.03
C GLU A 17 -6.37 -24.34 -14.86
N SER A 18 -7.32 -24.74 -14.01
CA SER A 18 -7.72 -26.15 -13.83
C SER A 18 -8.57 -26.71 -14.99
N GLY A 19 -8.84 -25.91 -16.03
CA GLY A 19 -9.57 -26.34 -17.23
C GLY A 19 -11.09 -26.11 -17.19
N VAL A 20 -11.59 -25.38 -16.19
CA VAL A 20 -13.01 -25.00 -16.13
C VAL A 20 -13.31 -23.92 -17.16
N ALA A 21 -14.44 -24.04 -17.86
CA ALA A 21 -14.87 -23.02 -18.81
C ALA A 21 -15.13 -21.67 -18.12
N SER A 22 -14.69 -20.57 -18.74
CA SER A 22 -14.81 -19.19 -18.20
C SER A 22 -16.20 -18.81 -17.72
N ALA A 23 -17.25 -19.19 -18.46
CA ALA A 23 -18.63 -18.90 -18.07
C ALA A 23 -19.05 -19.63 -16.79
N THR A 24 -18.55 -20.86 -16.59
CA THR A 24 -18.81 -21.69 -15.41
C THR A 24 -18.05 -21.15 -14.21
N ALA A 25 -16.76 -20.83 -14.38
CA ALA A 25 -15.93 -20.22 -13.33
C ALA A 25 -16.55 -18.88 -12.85
N ALA A 26 -16.89 -17.98 -13.77
CA ALA A 26 -17.53 -16.70 -13.44
C ALA A 26 -18.87 -16.87 -12.68
N THR A 27 -19.68 -17.87 -13.06
CA THR A 27 -20.96 -18.12 -12.40
C THR A 27 -20.77 -18.71 -11.00
N ARG A 28 -19.80 -19.61 -10.82
CA ARG A 28 -19.49 -20.24 -9.53
C ARG A 28 -19.05 -19.22 -8.48
N HIS A 29 -18.22 -18.26 -8.88
CA HIS A 29 -17.64 -17.26 -7.98
C HIS A 29 -18.41 -15.93 -7.96
N GLY A 30 -19.47 -15.80 -8.78
CA GLY A 30 -20.31 -14.61 -8.80
C GLY A 30 -19.67 -13.39 -9.49
N ASP A 31 -18.60 -13.62 -10.26
CA ASP A 31 -17.85 -12.57 -10.96
C ASP A 31 -18.49 -12.22 -12.31
N PRO A 32 -18.49 -10.93 -12.72
CA PRO A 32 -18.84 -10.57 -14.09
C PRO A 32 -17.87 -11.22 -15.08
N ARG A 33 -18.41 -11.90 -16.10
CA ARG A 33 -17.60 -12.57 -17.15
C ARG A 33 -16.60 -11.63 -17.82
N ASN A 34 -16.95 -10.36 -18.01
CA ASN A 34 -16.07 -9.37 -18.61
C ASN A 34 -14.86 -9.06 -17.71
N THR A 35 -15.05 -9.04 -16.39
CA THR A 35 -13.98 -8.91 -15.41
C THR A 35 -13.03 -10.10 -15.48
N LEU A 36 -13.57 -11.34 -15.42
CA LEU A 36 -12.75 -12.55 -15.49
C LEU A 36 -11.97 -12.65 -16.81
N ARG A 37 -12.62 -12.33 -17.94
CA ARG A 37 -11.97 -12.29 -19.26
C ARG A 37 -10.87 -11.23 -19.32
N GLY A 38 -11.12 -10.03 -18.79
CA GLY A 38 -10.10 -8.99 -18.70
C GLY A 38 -8.89 -9.44 -17.89
N ARG A 39 -9.13 -10.09 -16.74
CA ARG A 39 -8.05 -10.62 -15.88
C ARG A 39 -7.27 -11.75 -16.51
N SER A 40 -7.93 -12.69 -17.19
CA SER A 40 -7.26 -13.74 -17.96
C SER A 40 -6.39 -13.18 -19.08
N ASN A 41 -6.69 -11.97 -19.58
CA ASN A 41 -5.89 -11.27 -20.59
C ASN A 41 -4.83 -10.33 -19.98
N GLY A 42 -4.58 -10.40 -18.67
CA GLY A 42 -3.53 -9.63 -17.99
C GLY A 42 -3.96 -8.26 -17.47
N ALA A 43 -5.26 -7.93 -17.44
CA ALA A 43 -5.72 -6.70 -16.79
C ALA A 43 -5.39 -6.72 -15.29
N GLN A 44 -4.87 -5.62 -14.77
CA GLN A 44 -4.54 -5.48 -13.36
C GLN A 44 -5.78 -5.14 -12.52
N PRO A 45 -5.79 -5.48 -11.22
CA PRO A 45 -6.82 -4.99 -10.31
C PRO A 45 -6.83 -3.48 -10.29
N HIS A 46 -8.01 -2.89 -10.13
CA HIS A 46 -8.15 -1.44 -10.02
C HIS A 46 -7.28 -0.86 -8.88
N GLN A 47 -7.06 -1.65 -7.82
CA GLN A 47 -6.17 -1.28 -6.71
C GLN A 47 -4.68 -1.21 -7.10
N HIS A 48 -4.26 -1.95 -8.13
CA HIS A 48 -2.89 -1.97 -8.63
C HIS A 48 -2.71 -1.21 -9.94
N ALA A 49 -3.79 -0.93 -10.67
CA ALA A 49 -3.77 -0.19 -11.93
C ALA A 49 -3.18 1.23 -11.80
N HIS A 50 -3.27 1.82 -10.60
CA HIS A 50 -2.69 3.14 -10.30
C HIS A 50 -1.35 3.06 -9.53
N ASN A 51 -0.75 1.87 -9.41
CA ASN A 51 0.58 1.74 -8.79
C ASN A 51 1.64 2.50 -9.60
N ASP A 52 1.58 2.42 -10.92
CA ASP A 52 2.53 3.08 -11.84
C ASP A 52 2.35 4.62 -11.86
N GLU A 53 1.20 5.11 -11.38
CA GLU A 53 0.92 6.54 -11.21
C GLU A 53 1.30 7.05 -9.81
N GLN A 54 1.77 6.17 -8.90
CA GLN A 54 2.29 6.61 -7.62
C GLN A 54 3.66 7.25 -7.80
N ARG A 55 3.87 8.37 -7.09
CA ARG A 55 5.16 9.07 -7.11
C ARG A 55 6.26 8.31 -6.36
N LEU A 56 5.88 7.48 -5.39
CA LEU A 56 6.79 6.55 -4.74
C LEU A 56 6.72 5.21 -5.47
N THR A 57 7.88 4.60 -5.71
CA THR A 57 7.94 3.26 -6.28
C THR A 57 7.38 2.23 -5.29
N THR A 58 6.96 1.07 -5.80
CA THR A 58 6.47 -0.04 -4.98
C THR A 58 7.47 -0.42 -3.87
N ILE A 59 8.77 -0.41 -4.19
CA ILE A 59 9.85 -0.72 -3.22
C ILE A 59 9.88 0.33 -2.10
N GLN A 60 9.74 1.62 -2.45
CA GLN A 60 9.74 2.69 -1.46
C GLN A 60 8.50 2.63 -0.57
N GLU A 61 7.33 2.33 -1.13
CA GLU A 61 6.11 2.12 -0.34
C GLU A 61 6.24 0.94 0.62
N GLU A 62 6.79 -0.19 0.16
CA GLU A 62 7.03 -1.36 1.01
C GLU A 62 8.02 -1.05 2.14
N HIS A 63 9.08 -0.28 1.87
CA HIS A 63 9.98 0.13 2.93
C HIS A 63 9.32 1.09 3.94
N LEU A 64 8.52 2.05 3.47
CA LEU A 64 7.78 2.95 4.35
C LEU A 64 6.78 2.18 5.22
N LYS A 65 6.12 1.16 4.67
CA LYS A 65 5.27 0.22 5.41
C LYS A 65 6.05 -0.56 6.47
N LYS A 66 7.20 -1.15 6.10
CA LYS A 66 8.06 -1.87 7.06
C LYS A 66 8.48 -0.97 8.22
N TRP A 67 8.84 0.28 7.93
CA TRP A 67 9.16 1.26 8.95
C TRP A 67 7.99 1.49 9.91
N ILE A 68 6.77 1.68 9.41
CA ILE A 68 5.57 1.86 10.25
C ILE A 68 5.35 0.64 11.16
N LEU A 69 5.51 -0.57 10.64
CA LEU A 69 5.38 -1.81 11.42
C LEU A 69 6.47 -1.95 12.48
N GLN A 70 7.72 -1.55 12.18
CA GLN A 70 8.81 -1.53 13.15
C GLN A 70 8.57 -0.53 14.27
N GLN A 71 8.08 0.68 13.94
CA GLN A 71 7.71 1.67 14.94
C GLN A 71 6.62 1.11 15.87
N GLU A 72 5.63 0.43 15.30
CA GLU A 72 4.57 -0.20 16.10
C GLU A 72 5.10 -1.29 17.03
N ALA A 73 6.01 -2.14 16.54
CA ALA A 73 6.65 -3.17 17.37
C ALA A 73 7.42 -2.57 18.55
N LEU A 74 7.93 -1.35 18.40
CA LEU A 74 8.58 -0.57 19.45
C LEU A 74 7.59 0.21 20.34
N GLY A 75 6.27 0.09 20.11
CA GLY A 75 5.23 0.77 20.87
C GLY A 75 4.87 2.18 20.38
N TYR A 76 5.44 2.60 19.24
CA TYR A 76 5.20 3.91 18.62
C TYR A 76 4.24 3.77 17.44
N ALA A 77 3.18 4.58 17.41
CA ALA A 77 2.28 4.65 16.27
C ALA A 77 2.54 5.96 15.51
N PRO A 78 3.24 5.94 14.36
CA PRO A 78 3.45 7.14 13.55
C PRO A 78 2.14 7.78 13.15
N THR A 79 2.08 9.10 13.15
CA THR A 79 0.91 9.85 12.67
C THR A 79 0.89 9.94 11.15
N HIS A 80 -0.29 10.21 10.59
CA HIS A 80 -0.44 10.46 9.14
C HIS A 80 0.47 11.60 8.65
N ALA A 81 0.70 12.62 9.50
CA ALA A 81 1.58 13.74 9.19
C ALA A 81 3.06 13.32 9.13
N GLN A 82 3.53 12.51 10.07
CA GLN A 82 4.91 11.99 10.06
C GLN A 82 5.18 11.09 8.86
N VAL A 83 4.27 10.16 8.56
CA VAL A 83 4.37 9.29 7.37
C VAL A 83 4.47 10.15 6.09
N ARG A 84 3.67 11.22 6.01
CA ARG A 84 3.71 12.16 4.90
C ARG A 84 5.04 12.94 4.82
N THR A 85 5.59 13.38 5.94
CA THR A 85 6.88 14.09 5.98
C THR A 85 8.01 13.19 5.49
N ILE A 86 8.03 11.92 5.91
CA ILE A 86 9.03 10.94 5.46
C ILE A 86 8.88 10.65 3.97
N ALA A 87 7.65 10.44 3.50
CA ALA A 87 7.36 10.24 2.08
C ALA A 87 7.83 11.43 1.21
N ILE A 88 7.60 12.67 1.65
CA ILE A 88 8.11 13.88 0.97
C ILE A 88 9.64 13.92 0.98
N ALA A 89 10.28 13.56 2.10
CA ALA A 89 11.73 13.55 2.21
C ALA A 89 12.38 12.53 1.26
N VAL A 90 11.77 11.34 1.11
CA VAL A 90 12.20 10.32 0.14
C VAL A 90 12.11 10.87 -1.29
N LEU A 91 11.01 11.52 -1.65
CA LEU A 91 10.82 12.12 -2.98
C LEU A 91 11.82 13.25 -3.26
N LYS A 92 12.07 14.11 -2.28
CA LYS A 92 13.06 15.19 -2.41
C LYS A 92 14.47 14.66 -2.68
N ARG A 93 14.85 13.55 -2.06
CA ARG A 93 16.16 12.90 -2.31
C ARG A 93 16.28 12.37 -3.74
N GLN A 94 15.17 12.02 -4.38
CA GLN A 94 15.14 11.60 -5.79
C GLN A 94 15.02 12.77 -6.77
N GLY A 95 15.11 14.02 -6.30
CA GLY A 95 14.95 15.22 -7.12
C GLY A 95 13.50 15.62 -7.36
N ASP A 96 12.52 14.94 -6.75
CA ASP A 96 11.11 15.30 -6.85
C ASP A 96 10.69 16.22 -5.69
N CYS A 97 10.72 17.53 -5.97
CA CYS A 97 10.38 18.57 -5.00
C CYS A 97 8.87 18.84 -4.88
N LYS A 98 8.00 18.12 -5.61
CA LYS A 98 6.56 18.40 -5.57
C LYS A 98 5.94 17.93 -4.26
N ASN A 99 4.96 18.66 -3.75
CA ASN A 99 4.18 18.21 -2.59
C ASN A 99 3.26 17.04 -2.93
N LEU A 100 3.09 16.10 -2.00
CA LEU A 100 2.14 15.00 -2.15
C LEU A 100 0.69 15.52 -2.17
N GLY A 101 -0.24 14.80 -2.78
CA GLY A 101 -1.68 15.17 -2.73
C GLY A 101 -2.27 15.06 -1.32
N LYS A 102 -3.33 15.81 -1.00
CA LYS A 102 -3.97 15.80 0.34
C LYS A 102 -4.45 14.41 0.77
N LYS A 103 -4.95 13.60 -0.17
CA LYS A 103 -5.46 12.24 0.07
C LYS A 103 -4.38 11.15 0.03
N TRP A 104 -3.12 11.51 -0.23
CA TRP A 104 -2.05 10.53 -0.47
C TRP A 104 -1.89 9.57 0.70
N THR A 105 -1.83 10.06 1.95
CA THR A 105 -1.67 9.19 3.11
C THR A 105 -2.85 8.25 3.28
N SER A 106 -4.09 8.71 3.08
CA SER A 106 -5.28 7.86 3.15
C SER A 106 -5.25 6.75 2.09
N HIS A 107 -4.83 7.08 0.86
CA HIS A 107 -4.69 6.10 -0.21
C HIS A 107 -3.54 5.12 0.05
N PHE A 108 -2.42 5.58 0.61
CA PHE A 108 -1.33 4.74 1.06
C PHE A 108 -1.79 3.72 2.11
N VAL A 109 -2.55 4.17 3.12
CA VAL A 109 -3.15 3.25 4.12
C VAL A 109 -4.13 2.27 3.47
N GLN A 110 -4.91 2.73 2.50
CA GLN A 110 -5.86 1.87 1.78
C GLN A 110 -5.16 0.79 0.95
N ARG A 111 -4.00 1.10 0.35
CA ARG A 111 -3.16 0.13 -0.37
C ARG A 111 -2.48 -0.87 0.55
N HIS A 112 -2.19 -0.47 1.80
CA HIS A 112 -1.46 -1.28 2.78
C HIS A 112 -2.36 -1.65 3.96
N PRO A 113 -3.27 -2.62 3.83
CA PRO A 113 -4.23 -2.97 4.88
C PRO A 113 -3.56 -3.39 6.20
N ALA A 114 -2.33 -3.93 6.15
CA ALA A 114 -1.53 -4.28 7.33
C ALA A 114 -1.29 -3.10 8.30
N ILE A 115 -1.28 -1.86 7.80
CA ILE A 115 -1.07 -0.64 8.61
C ILE A 115 -2.39 0.13 8.89
N LYS A 116 -3.53 -0.34 8.36
CA LYS A 116 -4.83 0.35 8.43
C LYS A 116 -5.36 0.54 9.85
N SER A 117 -5.15 -0.42 10.74
CA SER A 117 -5.53 -0.32 12.16
C SER A 117 -4.47 0.38 13.02
N LYS A 118 -3.30 0.67 12.42
CA LYS A 118 -2.08 1.12 13.12
C LYS A 118 -1.90 2.63 13.02
N LEU A 119 -2.41 3.20 11.93
CA LEU A 119 -2.48 4.62 11.66
C LEU A 119 -3.83 5.19 12.12
N GLY A 120 -3.82 6.19 13.02
CA GLY A 120 -5.01 6.98 13.35
C GLY A 120 -5.60 6.79 14.75
N ARG A 121 -5.05 5.94 15.63
CA ARG A 121 -5.30 6.14 17.07
C ARG A 121 -4.62 7.45 17.46
N ARG A 122 -5.38 8.40 18.02
CA ARG A 122 -4.81 9.53 18.77
C ARG A 122 -3.99 8.93 19.91
N THR A 123 -2.70 8.76 19.69
CA THR A 123 -1.77 8.47 20.79
C THR A 123 -1.72 9.73 21.65
N SER A 124 -1.84 9.57 22.97
CA SER A 124 -1.62 10.66 23.93
C SER A 124 -0.39 11.47 23.51
N TRP A 125 -0.51 12.80 23.58
CA TRP A 125 0.54 13.77 23.29
C TRP A 125 1.86 13.46 24.01
N GLU A 126 1.80 12.72 25.12
CA GLU A 126 2.94 12.29 25.93
C GLU A 126 3.89 11.29 25.23
N ARG A 127 3.44 10.55 24.22
CA ARG A 127 4.31 9.61 23.45
C ARG A 127 4.85 10.21 22.14
N VAL A 128 4.48 11.44 21.82
CA VAL A 128 4.77 12.09 20.52
C VAL A 128 6.25 12.51 20.40
N ASN A 129 6.99 12.56 21.50
CA ASN A 129 8.28 13.22 21.58
C ASN A 129 9.52 12.43 21.11
N GLU A 130 9.39 11.21 20.59
CA GLU A 130 10.55 10.39 20.19
C GLU A 130 10.68 10.08 18.68
N ALA A 131 9.81 10.66 17.85
CA ALA A 131 10.11 10.83 16.42
C ALA A 131 11.10 12.00 16.24
N THR A 132 12.22 11.92 16.94
CA THR A 132 13.27 12.93 16.91
C THR A 132 13.90 12.95 15.51
N PRO A 133 14.43 14.09 15.06
CA PRO A 133 15.19 14.19 13.82
C PRO A 133 16.28 13.11 13.69
N GLU A 134 16.81 12.62 14.81
CA GLU A 134 17.81 11.57 14.94
C GLU A 134 17.29 10.20 14.50
N ASN A 135 16.07 9.80 14.91
CA ASN A 135 15.48 8.53 14.47
C ASN A 135 15.13 8.54 12.98
N ILE A 136 14.69 9.70 12.48
CA ILE A 136 14.45 9.92 11.04
C ILE A 136 15.79 9.87 10.28
N ARG A 137 16.85 10.49 10.81
CA ARG A 137 18.21 10.43 10.24
C ARG A 137 18.80 9.03 10.28
N HIS A 138 18.62 8.28 11.36
CA HIS A 138 19.14 6.92 11.49
C HIS A 138 18.49 5.98 10.49
N PHE A 139 17.18 6.11 10.29
CA PHE A 139 16.48 5.47 9.18
C PHE A 139 17.16 5.82 7.85
N PHE A 140 17.35 7.09 7.53
CA PHE A 140 17.99 7.47 6.26
C PHE A 140 19.43 6.98 6.10
N ASN A 141 20.22 6.88 7.17
CA ASN A 141 21.60 6.35 7.12
C ASN A 141 21.62 4.84 6.87
N LEU A 142 20.65 4.08 7.41
CA LEU A 142 20.51 2.64 7.12
C LEU A 142 20.17 2.36 5.64
N TYR A 143 19.65 3.34 4.90
CA TYR A 143 19.41 3.21 3.46
C TYR A 143 20.67 3.40 2.62
N GLU A 144 21.67 4.13 3.10
CA GLU A 144 22.89 4.43 2.33
C GLU A 144 23.91 3.28 2.37
N THR A 145 23.83 2.38 3.35
CA THR A 145 24.79 1.28 3.53
C THR A 145 24.41 -0.02 2.81
N VAL A 146 23.23 -0.12 2.20
CA VAL A 146 22.76 -1.34 1.51
C VAL A 146 22.54 -1.11 0.00
N SER A 147 23.11 -0.05 -0.55
CA SER A 147 23.14 0.22 -2.00
C SER A 147 24.44 -0.24 -2.64
#